data_AF-A0A3C1KR76-F1
#
_entry.id   AF-A0A3C1KR76-F1
#
_cell.length_a   1.000
_cell.length_b   1.000
_cell.length_c   1.000
_cell.angle_alpha   90.00
_cell.angle_beta   90.00
_cell.angle_gamma   90.00
#
_symmetry.space_group_name_H-M   'P 1'
#
loop_
_entity.id
_entity.type
_entity.pdbx_description
1 polymer ?
#
loop_
_entity_poly.entity_id
_entity_poly.type
_entity_poly.pdbx_seq_one_letter_code
_entity_poly.pdbx_strand_id
1 'polypeptide(L)' 'ALTDAGVPVSLGLLPQSGSLTISLGSAERAALERSSTLAVSLEPPGGSPKAVPTGPVLYTAPLLAS' A
#
# COMPACT_ATOMS: atom_id res chain seq x y z
N ALA A 1 3.92 10.95 11.79
CA ALA A 1 5.08 10.33 11.13
C ALA A 1 4.74 8.86 10.89
N LEU A 2 5.12 8.28 9.76
CA LEU A 2 5.00 6.82 9.48
C LEU A 2 5.98 6.00 10.32
N THR A 3 6.17 6.40 11.58
CA THR A 3 7.13 5.79 12.48
C THR A 3 6.35 5.28 13.67
N ASP A 4 5.77 4.08 13.54
CA ASP A 4 5.76 3.09 14.63
C ASP A 4 5.27 1.63 14.34
N ALA A 5 4.94 1.20 13.11
CA ALA A 5 4.04 0.02 12.98
C ALA A 5 4.49 -1.18 12.09
N GLY A 6 5.74 -1.24 11.61
CA GLY A 6 6.26 -2.40 10.85
C GLY A 6 6.45 -2.16 9.35
N VAL A 7 6.84 -3.21 8.62
CA VAL A 7 7.21 -3.14 7.19
C VAL A 7 5.94 -3.02 6.33
N PRO A 8 5.77 -1.94 5.54
CA PRO A 8 4.60 -1.79 4.67
C PRO A 8 4.57 -2.87 3.59
N VAL A 9 3.37 -3.38 3.30
CA VAL A 9 3.13 -4.35 2.22
C VAL A 9 2.60 -3.60 1.01
N SER A 10 3.31 -3.71 -0.12
CA SER A 10 2.80 -3.16 -1.39
C SER A 10 1.61 -3.99 -1.88
N LEU A 11 0.50 -3.32 -2.22
CA LEU A 11 -0.66 -3.96 -2.84
C LEU A 11 -0.61 -3.92 -4.37
N GLY A 12 0.38 -3.24 -4.95
CA GLY A 12 0.54 -3.10 -6.40
C GLY A 12 0.60 -1.64 -6.86
N LEU A 13 0.59 -1.46 -8.19
CA LEU A 13 0.63 -0.13 -8.81
C LEU A 13 -0.76 0.35 -9.18
N LEU A 14 -1.04 1.61 -8.85
CA LEU A 14 -2.22 2.29 -9.34
C LEU A 14 -2.04 2.68 -10.82
N PRO A 15 -3.09 2.61 -11.64
CA PRO A 15 -3.06 3.16 -12.99
C PRO A 15 -2.95 4.69 -12.90
N GLN A 16 -2.38 5.32 -13.94
CA GLN A 16 -2.30 6.79 -14.01
C GLN A 16 -3.68 7.46 -13.98
N SER A 17 -4.70 6.76 -14.48
CA SER A 17 -6.09 7.22 -14.53
C SER A 17 -7.05 6.05 -14.34
N GLY A 18 -8.25 6.32 -13.81
CA GLY A 18 -9.32 5.34 -13.65
C GLY A 18 -9.27 4.63 -12.30
N SER A 19 -9.78 3.40 -12.27
CA SER A 19 -9.95 2.61 -11.05
C SER A 19 -9.25 1.26 -11.17
N LEU A 20 -8.76 0.75 -10.05
CA LEU A 20 -8.17 -0.58 -9.92
C LEU A 20 -8.88 -1.36 -8.82
N THR A 21 -9.26 -2.59 -9.13
CA THR A 21 -9.73 -3.56 -8.14
C THR A 21 -8.68 -4.66 -8.04
N ILE A 22 -8.23 -4.95 -6.82
CA ILE A 22 -7.20 -5.95 -6.54
C ILE A 22 -7.83 -7.06 -5.72
N SER A 23 -7.73 -8.29 -6.20
CA SER A 23 -8.07 -9.47 -5.42
C SER A 23 -6.94 -9.78 -4.45
N LEU A 24 -7.23 -9.76 -3.16
CA LEU A 24 -6.24 -10.07 -2.12
C LEU A 24 -6.21 -11.56 -1.80
N GLY A 25 -5.01 -12.10 -1.65
CA GLY A 25 -4.81 -13.43 -1.07
C GLY A 25 -5.00 -13.39 0.46
N SER A 26 -4.89 -14.56 1.08
CA SER A 26 -5.08 -14.70 2.53
C SER A 26 -4.03 -13.92 3.33
N ALA A 27 -2.78 -13.89 2.87
CA ALA A 27 -1.70 -13.19 3.53
C ALA A 27 -1.87 -11.66 3.47
N GLU A 28 -2.24 -11.12 2.31
CA GLU A 28 -2.49 -9.68 2.14
C GLU A 28 -3.71 -9.25 2.94
N ARG A 29 -4.76 -10.08 3.00
CA ARG A 29 -5.95 -9.82 3.81
C ARG A 29 -5.61 -9.76 5.31
N ALA A 30 -4.83 -10.71 5.81
CA ALA A 30 -4.38 -10.71 7.21
C ALA A 30 -3.42 -9.55 7.53
N ALA A 31 -2.68 -9.04 6.54
CA ALA A 31 -1.89 -7.81 6.71
C ALA A 31 -2.79 -6.57 6.77
N LEU A 32 -3.82 -6.51 5.92
CA LEU A 32 -4.80 -5.42 5.89
C LEU A 32 -5.59 -5.34 7.19
N GLU A 33 -6.04 -6.47 7.74
CA GLU A 33 -6.79 -6.57 9.01
C GLU A 33 -5.99 -6.06 10.22
N ARG A 34 -4.65 -6.10 10.16
CA ARG A 34 -3.75 -5.59 11.20
C ARG A 34 -3.24 -4.17 10.92
N SER A 35 -3.68 -3.57 9.82
CA SER A 35 -3.25 -2.24 9.39
C SER A 35 -4.31 -1.19 9.73
N SER A 36 -3.89 -0.05 10.26
CA SER A 36 -4.77 1.09 10.55
C SER A 36 -4.77 2.15 9.45
N THR A 37 -3.93 2.01 8.42
CA THR A 37 -3.64 3.06 7.46
C THR A 37 -3.28 2.48 6.09
N LEU A 38 -3.79 3.12 5.03
CA LEU A 38 -3.36 2.93 3.66
C LEU A 38 -2.46 4.09 3.26
N ALA A 39 -1.45 3.82 2.45
CA ALA A 39 -0.56 4.83 1.88
C ALA A 39 -0.43 4.66 0.37
N VAL A 40 -0.27 5.77 -0.35
CA VAL A 40 0.06 5.82 -1.78
C VAL A 40 1.42 6.48 -1.93
N SER A 41 2.39 5.77 -2.52
CA SER A 41 3.74 6.28 -2.79
C SER A 41 3.97 6.57 -4.27
N LEU A 42 4.93 7.46 -4.53
CA LEU A 42 5.42 7.74 -5.88
C LEU A 42 6.59 6.82 -6.24
N GLU A 43 6.30 5.70 -6.91
CA GLU A 43 7.33 4.73 -7.31
C GLU A 43 7.94 5.02 -8.69
N PRO A 44 9.15 4.49 -8.99
CA PRO A 44 9.71 4.53 -10.33
C PRO A 44 8.89 3.72 -11.35
N PRO A 45 9.13 3.87 -12.67
CA PRO A 45 8.48 3.06 -13.69
C PRO A 45 8.67 1.56 -13.44
N GLY A 46 7.56 0.80 -13.45
CA GLY A 46 7.56 -0.62 -13.09
C GLY A 46 7.38 -0.90 -11.59
N GLY A 47 7.35 0.14 -10.76
CA GLY A 47 7.11 0.05 -9.33
C GLY A 47 8.38 -0.12 -8.52
N SER A 48 8.22 -0.38 -7.22
CA SER A 48 9.37 -0.59 -6.34
C SER A 48 10.21 -1.78 -6.83
N PRO A 49 11.55 -1.64 -6.91
CA PRO A 49 12.45 -2.77 -7.16
C PRO A 49 12.55 -3.73 -5.96
N LYS A 50 11.90 -3.42 -4.83
CA LYS A 50 11.86 -4.22 -3.60
C LYS A 50 10.41 -4.63 -3.29
N ALA A 51 10.24 -5.54 -2.33
CA ALA A 51 8.92 -5.91 -1.82
C ALA A 51 8.19 -4.78 -1.06
N VAL A 52 8.87 -3.67 -0.78
CA VAL A 52 8.36 -2.52 -0.02
C VAL A 52 8.36 -1.27 -0.90
N PRO A 53 7.42 -0.32 -0.71
CA PRO A 53 7.49 1.00 -1.34
C PRO A 53 8.85 1.67 -1.14
N THR A 54 9.39 2.31 -2.19
CA THR A 54 10.70 3.01 -2.15
C THR A 54 10.60 4.52 -2.33
N GLY A 55 9.51 5.00 -2.91
CA GLY A 55 9.28 6.42 -3.13
C GLY A 55 8.70 7.17 -1.94
N PRO A 56 8.59 8.51 -2.03
CA PRO A 56 7.89 9.29 -1.01
C PRO A 56 6.41 8.91 -0.97
N VAL A 57 5.84 8.90 0.24
CA VAL A 57 4.39 8.77 0.42
C VAL A 57 3.73 10.09 0.09
N LEU A 58 2.78 10.06 -0.84
CA LEU A 58 2.01 11.23 -1.28
C LEU A 58 0.70 11.39 -0.52
N TYR A 59 0.04 10.27 -0.23
CA TYR A 59 -1.26 10.25 0.44
C TYR A 59 -1.30 9.17 1.51
N THR A 60 -2.02 9.44 2.58
CA THR A 60 -2.36 8.47 3.61
C THR A 60 -3.83 8.60 3.97
N ALA A 61 -4.50 7.49 4.22
CA ALA A 61 -5.86 7.47 4.71
C ALA A 61 -6.00 6.41 5.83
N PRO A 62 -6.83 6.66 6.86
CA PRO A 62 -7.16 5.63 7.82
C PRO A 62 -7.88 4.47 7.10
N LEU A 63 -7.54 3.24 7.48
CA LEU A 63 -8.36 2.10 7.07
C LEU A 63 -9.60 2.07 7.95
N LEU A 64 -10.76 2.02 7.31
CA LEU A 64 -11.99 1.74 8.02
C LEU A 64 -12.04 0.23 8.28
N ALA A 65 -12.30 -0.15 9.53
CA ALA A 65 -12.54 -1.54 9.86
C ALA A 65 -13.71 -2.05 9.00
N SER A 66 -13.52 -3.26 8.45
CA SER A 66 -14.56 -3.96 7.68
C SER A 66 -15.72 -4.36 8.55
#